data_AF-A0A371Q2T2-F1
#
_entry.id   AF-A0A371Q2T2-F1
#
_cell.length_a   1.000
_cell.length_b   1.000
_cell.length_c   1.000
_cell.angle_alpha   90.00
_cell.angle_beta   90.00
_cell.angle_gamma   90.00
#
_symmetry.space_group_name_H-M   'P 1'
#
loop_
_entity.id
_entity.type
_entity.pdbx_description
1 polymer ?
#
loop_
_entity_poly.entity_id
_entity_poly.type
_entity_poly.pdbx_seq_one_letter_code
_entity_poly.pdbx_strand_id
1 'polypeptide(L)'
;MSVRVGTSRTAANRLCGELATRGCPAADLAAATRILFPAGWAPRAPVGFDVQLMARAVLEDVLRDRVTALAPVTFRYGLHAEHLLPGPRLHRSGGQVAQE
;
A
#
# COMPACT_ATOMS: atom_id res chain seq x y z
N MET A 1 0.23 -14.06 23.20
CA MET A 1 0.99 -13.12 22.34
C MET A 1 0.08 -12.73 21.18
N SER A 2 -0.61 -11.59 21.30
CA SER A 2 -1.73 -11.22 20.40
C SER A 2 -1.25 -10.19 19.39
N VAL A 3 -1.22 -10.56 18.10
CA VAL A 3 -0.96 -9.63 17.00
C VAL A 3 -2.26 -8.88 16.72
N ARG A 4 -2.35 -7.62 17.17
CA ARG A 4 -3.43 -6.73 16.75
C ARG A 4 -3.19 -6.34 15.30
N VAL A 5 -4.02 -6.85 14.40
CA VAL A 5 -4.18 -6.26 13.06
C VAL A 5 -4.92 -4.94 13.25
N GLY A 6 -4.15 -3.88 13.53
CA GLY A 6 -4.65 -2.51 13.61
C GLY A 6 -5.15 -2.06 12.24
N THR A 7 -6.46 -1.88 12.15
CA THR A 7 -7.23 -1.08 11.19
C THR A 7 -6.42 -0.38 10.08
N SER A 8 -6.62 -0.86 8.85
CA SER A 8 -6.04 -0.41 7.56
C SER A 8 -5.93 1.12 7.37
N ARG A 9 -6.82 1.92 7.98
CA ARG A 9 -6.86 3.39 7.83
C ARG A 9 -5.67 4.11 8.49
N THR A 10 -5.19 3.63 9.64
CA THR A 10 -4.05 4.25 10.33
C THR A 10 -2.73 3.94 9.63
N ALA A 11 -2.60 2.72 9.09
CA ALA A 11 -1.42 2.30 8.33
C ALA A 11 -1.31 3.01 6.97
N ALA A 12 -2.44 3.27 6.31
CA ALA A 12 -2.49 4.08 5.08
C ALA A 12 -2.11 5.54 5.35
N ASN A 13 -2.65 6.17 6.40
CA ASN A 13 -2.28 7.54 6.77
C ASN A 13 -0.79 7.69 7.11
N ARG A 14 -0.20 6.69 7.77
CA ARG A 14 1.24 6.70 8.05
C ARG A 14 2.07 6.60 6.77
N LEU A 15 1.67 5.74 5.82
CA LEU A 15 2.36 5.61 4.54
C LEU A 15 2.33 6.91 3.74
N CYS A 16 1.18 7.58 3.65
CA CYS A 16 1.09 8.87 2.97
C CYS A 16 2.00 9.92 3.62
N GLY A 17 2.09 9.95 4.95
CA GLY A 17 3.03 10.83 5.65
C GLY A 17 4.50 10.54 5.33
N GLU A 18 4.90 9.27 5.29
CA GLU A 18 6.26 8.86 4.91
C GLU A 18 6.58 9.15 3.43
N LEU A 19 5.60 9.09 2.55
CA LEU A 19 5.74 9.48 1.15
C LEU A 19 5.88 11.01 1.03
N ALA A 20 5.10 11.77 1.79
CA ALA A 20 5.19 13.23 1.83
C ALA A 20 6.57 13.73 2.26
N THR A 21 7.20 13.10 3.26
CA THR A 21 8.58 13.46 3.65
C THR A 21 9.62 13.14 2.58
N ARG A 22 9.31 12.24 1.64
CA ARG A 22 10.13 11.93 0.45
C ARG A 22 9.78 12.77 -0.77
N GLY A 23 9.04 13.87 -0.59
CA GLY A 23 8.69 14.79 -1.67
C GLY A 23 7.58 14.27 -2.60
N CYS A 24 6.81 13.27 -2.17
CA CYS A 24 5.60 12.84 -2.87
C CYS A 24 4.43 13.66 -2.33
N PRO A 25 3.84 14.61 -3.08
CA PRO A 25 2.74 15.42 -2.57
C PRO A 25 1.39 14.68 -2.70
N ALA A 26 0.48 14.98 -1.78
CA ALA A 26 -0.94 14.71 -1.98
C ALA A 26 -1.54 15.81 -2.87
N ALA A 27 -2.42 15.44 -3.78
CA ALA A 27 -3.11 16.38 -4.66
C ALA A 27 -4.47 15.81 -5.09
N ASP A 28 -5.39 16.69 -5.50
CA ASP A 28 -6.63 16.24 -6.13
C ASP A 28 -6.32 15.57 -7.48
N LEU A 29 -6.93 14.41 -7.70
CA LEU A 29 -6.72 13.57 -8.88
C LEU A 29 -6.91 14.33 -10.20
N ALA A 30 -8.03 15.05 -10.34
CA ALA A 30 -8.36 15.75 -11.59
C ALA A 30 -7.51 17.00 -11.78
N ALA A 31 -7.13 17.66 -10.69
CA ALA A 31 -6.22 18.80 -10.75
C ALA A 31 -4.79 18.37 -11.13
N ALA A 32 -4.31 17.24 -10.60
CA ALA A 32 -2.93 16.79 -10.75
C ALA A 32 -2.66 15.98 -12.03
N THR A 33 -3.67 15.29 -12.55
CA THR A 33 -3.49 14.37 -13.70
C THR A 33 -4.15 14.91 -14.97
N ARG A 34 -3.72 14.41 -16.12
CA ARG A 34 -4.41 14.61 -17.39
C ARG A 34 -4.84 13.23 -17.89
N ILE A 35 -6.13 12.98 -17.86
CA ILE A 35 -6.72 11.72 -18.29
C ILE A 35 -7.34 11.94 -19.66
N LEU A 36 -6.90 11.15 -20.65
CA LEU A 36 -7.50 11.13 -21.98
C LEU A 36 -8.53 10.00 -22.03
N PHE A 37 -9.80 10.35 -22.19
CA PHE A 37 -10.86 9.42 -22.49
C PHE A 37 -11.08 9.32 -24.01
N PRO A 38 -11.78 8.29 -24.52
CA PRO A 38 -12.11 8.20 -25.94
C PRO A 38 -12.85 9.43 -26.49
N ALA A 39 -13.62 10.11 -25.65
CA ALA A 39 -14.36 11.33 -26.00
C ALA A 39 -13.55 12.63 -25.84
N GLY A 40 -12.30 12.58 -25.38
CA GLY A 40 -11.43 13.74 -25.17
C GLY A 40 -10.82 13.83 -23.78
N TRP A 41 -10.22 14.98 -23.48
CA TRP A 41 -9.55 15.22 -22.20
C TRP A 41 -10.55 15.40 -21.05
N ALA A 42 -10.26 14.76 -19.92
CA ALA A 42 -11.00 14.96 -18.68
C ALA A 42 -10.91 16.43 -18.20
N PRO A 43 -11.98 16.97 -17.59
CA PRO A 43 -11.92 18.26 -16.90
C PRO A 43 -10.84 18.28 -15.82
N ARG A 44 -10.19 19.43 -15.62
CA ARG A 44 -9.14 19.63 -14.60
C ARG A 44 -9.63 20.34 -13.34
N ALA A 45 -10.94 20.51 -13.19
CA ALA A 45 -11.51 21.05 -11.97
C ALA A 45 -11.34 20.02 -10.83
N PRO A 46 -11.01 20.45 -9.60
CA PRO A 46 -10.94 19.55 -8.46
C PRO A 46 -12.24 18.75 -8.27
N VAL A 47 -12.11 17.47 -7.95
CA VAL A 47 -13.23 16.52 -7.81
C VAL A 47 -13.38 15.98 -6.37
N GLY A 48 -12.49 16.38 -5.47
CA GLY A 48 -12.51 15.97 -4.05
C GLY A 48 -11.88 14.60 -3.80
N PHE A 49 -11.10 14.09 -4.74
CA PHE A 49 -10.41 12.80 -4.61
C PHE A 49 -8.91 13.04 -4.44
N ASP A 50 -8.46 13.02 -3.19
CA ASP A 50 -7.04 13.14 -2.86
C ASP A 50 -6.29 11.88 -3.24
N VAL A 51 -5.21 12.06 -3.99
CA VAL A 51 -4.28 11.01 -4.37
C VAL A 51 -2.86 11.39 -4.01
N GLN A 52 -2.09 10.38 -3.61
CA GLN A 52 -0.68 10.52 -3.33
C GLN A 52 0.09 10.36 -4.65
N LEU A 53 0.73 11.42 -5.14
CA LEU A 53 1.55 11.37 -6.34
C LEU A 53 2.92 10.82 -5.99
N MET A 54 3.33 9.72 -6.60
CA MET A 54 4.60 9.06 -6.28
C MET A 54 5.14 8.27 -7.47
N ALA A 55 6.47 8.18 -7.55
CA ALA A 55 7.11 7.21 -8.42
C ALA A 55 7.08 5.82 -7.77
N ARG A 56 6.94 4.78 -8.59
CA ARG A 56 6.93 3.38 -8.12
C ARG A 56 8.16 3.03 -7.28
N ALA A 57 9.35 3.48 -7.70
CA ALA A 57 10.59 3.24 -6.97
C ALA A 57 10.54 3.79 -5.52
N VAL A 58 10.00 4.99 -5.32
CA VAL A 58 9.88 5.59 -3.98
C VAL A 58 8.90 4.79 -3.11
N LEU A 59 7.78 4.35 -3.67
CA LEU A 59 6.84 3.48 -2.95
C LEU A 59 7.50 2.15 -2.56
N GLU A 60 8.19 1.51 -3.49
CA GLU A 60 8.88 0.25 -3.23
C GLU A 60 9.97 0.40 -2.16
N ASP A 61 10.70 1.51 -2.16
CA ASP A 61 11.71 1.79 -1.13
C ASP A 61 11.07 1.98 0.25
N VAL A 62 9.99 2.77 0.37
CA VAL A 62 9.27 2.93 1.65
C VAL A 62 8.73 1.59 2.13
N LEU A 63 8.13 0.80 1.25
CA LEU A 63 7.61 -0.52 1.59
C LEU A 63 8.74 -1.46 2.01
N ARG A 64 9.87 -1.43 1.31
CA ARG A 64 11.05 -2.22 1.66
C ARG A 64 11.54 -1.86 3.05
N ASP A 65 11.73 -0.58 3.35
CA ASP A 65 12.18 -0.11 4.68
C ASP A 65 11.23 -0.54 5.81
N ARG A 66 9.92 -0.48 5.55
CA ARG A 66 8.92 -0.92 6.53
C ARG A 66 8.99 -2.43 6.76
N VAL A 67 9.10 -3.20 5.68
CA VAL A 67 9.09 -4.65 5.75
C VAL A 67 10.41 -5.20 6.31
N THR A 68 11.55 -4.58 5.99
CA THR A 68 12.87 -4.94 6.56
C THR A 68 12.96 -4.63 8.06
N ALA A 69 12.25 -3.61 8.54
CA ALA A 69 12.18 -3.30 9.97
C ALA A 69 11.35 -4.29 10.79
N LEU A 70 10.58 -5.19 10.16
CA LEU A 70 9.80 -6.20 10.86
C LEU A 70 10.71 -7.36 11.28
N ALA A 71 10.89 -7.54 12.59
CA ALA A 71 11.63 -8.67 13.17
C ALA A 71 11.31 -10.06 12.59
N PRO A 72 10.05 -10.42 12.26
CA PRO A 72 9.76 -11.75 11.67
C PRO A 72 10.12 -11.88 10.19
N VAL A 73 10.59 -10.81 9.53
CA VAL A 73 10.87 -10.81 8.09
C VAL A 73 12.37 -10.95 7.85
N THR A 74 12.74 -11.90 6.99
CA THR A 74 14.10 -12.06 6.49
C THR A 74 14.12 -11.83 4.98
N PHE A 75 14.96 -10.91 4.51
CA PHE A 75 15.16 -10.71 3.08
C PHE A 75 16.22 -11.68 2.54
N ARG A 76 15.91 -12.26 1.38
CA ARG A 76 16.83 -13.06 0.59
C ARG A 76 16.93 -12.44 -0.80
N TYR A 77 18.14 -12.03 -1.19
CA TYR A 77 18.41 -11.38 -2.47
C TYR A 77 19.09 -12.36 -3.43
N GLY A 78 18.96 -12.09 -4.73
CA GLY A 78 19.60 -12.91 -5.77
C GLY A 78 19.02 -14.32 -5.94
N LEU A 79 17.86 -14.59 -5.34
CA LEU A 79 17.15 -15.85 -5.51
C LEU A 79 16.04 -15.68 -6.54
N HIS A 80 15.93 -16.64 -7.45
CA HIS A 80 14.78 -16.81 -8.32
C HIS A 80 14.01 -18.04 -7.87
N ALA A 81 12.72 -17.88 -7.56
CA ALA A 81 11.87 -19.01 -7.19
C ALA A 81 11.37 -19.71 -8.46
N GLU A 82 11.87 -20.91 -8.73
CA GLU A 82 11.52 -21.67 -9.94
C GLU A 82 10.22 -22.47 -9.78
N HIS A 83 9.95 -22.93 -8.56
CA HIS A 83 8.81 -23.78 -8.26
C HIS A 83 8.14 -23.39 -6.94
N LEU A 84 6.81 -23.40 -6.93
CA LEU A 84 6.00 -23.26 -5.72
C LEU A 84 5.50 -24.64 -5.29
N LEU A 85 5.95 -25.11 -4.13
CA LEU A 85 5.44 -26.33 -3.55
C LEU A 85 4.15 -26.02 -2.77
N PRO A 86 3.03 -26.72 -3.03
CA PRO A 86 1.81 -26.52 -2.26
C PRO A 86 2.03 -26.94 -0.80
N GLY A 87 1.92 -25.97 0.11
CA GLY A 87 1.92 -26.21 1.55
C GLY A 87 0.52 -26.52 2.09
N PRO A 88 0.41 -27.03 3.33
CA PRO A 88 -0.88 -27.14 4.01
C PRO A 88 -1.53 -25.75 4.08
N ARG A 89 -2.84 -25.65 3.78
CA ARG A 89 -3.57 -24.37 3.86
C ARG A 89 -3.53 -23.88 5.31
N LEU A 90 -2.86 -22.75 5.54
CA LEU A 90 -2.99 -22.01 6.78
C LEU A 90 -4.41 -21.44 6.83
N HIS A 91 -5.34 -22.17 7.46
CA HIS A 91 -6.67 -21.66 7.74
C HIS A 91 -6.53 -20.49 8.71
N ARG A 92 -6.81 -19.27 8.24
CA ARG A 92 -6.80 -18.06 9.06
C ARG A 92 -8.08 -18.08 9.89
N SER A 93 -8.02 -18.62 11.10
CA SER A 93 -9.14 -18.59 12.05
C SER A 93 -9.42 -17.14 12.46
N GLY A 94 -10.37 -16.49 11.78
CA GLY A 94 -11.00 -15.28 12.26
C GLY A 94 -11.85 -15.62 13.49
N GLY A 95 -11.57 -15.01 14.63
CA GLY A 95 -12.35 -15.19 15.84
C GLY A 95 -13.78 -14.72 15.64
N GLN A 96 -14.73 -15.64 15.70
CA GLN A 96 -16.15 -15.36 15.75
C GLN A 96 -16.46 -14.92 17.19
N VAL A 97 -16.85 -13.65 17.34
CA VAL A 97 -17.31 -13.11 18.63
C VAL A 97 -18.67 -13.76 18.92
N ALA A 98 -18.75 -14.53 20.00
CA ALA A 98 -20.00 -15.02 20.53
C ALA A 98 -20.84 -13.81 21.00
N GLN A 99 -22.05 -13.68 20.46
CA GLN A 99 -23.10 -12.87 21.07
C GLN A 99 -23.94 -13.83 21.94
N GLU A 100 -24.00 -13.53 23.24
CA GLU A 100 -25.10 -13.95 24.12
C GLU A 100 -26.25 -12.96 23.98
#